data_AF-A0A8E0S1J6-F1
#
_entry.id   AF-A0A8E0S1J6-F1
#
_cell.length_a   1.000
_cell.length_b   1.000
_cell.length_c   1.000
_cell.angle_alpha   90.00
_cell.angle_beta   90.00
_cell.angle_gamma   90.00
#
_symmetry.space_group_name_H-M   'P 1'
#
loop_
_entity.id
_entity.type
_entity.pdbx_description
1 polymer ?
#
loop_
_entity_poly.entity_id
_entity_poly.type
_entity_poly.pdbx_seq_one_letter_code
_entity_poly.pdbx_strand_id
1 'polypeptide(L)'
;MQNDSWVFVLTGDHGMSDQGGHGGSSFGEVNTGLVIISSAPKTDPAKPVIDVQQVDLATFMGLITGAGIPKSSLGLVPIDWLDTFWSDQIEQIRALARMLRHYALLSGCIARWSETEWDELPTMNMECSSKFIKRDEIILFNKLVKQLELNYIYTLRAVGVGEKLHTISSSTHQSGSNVSHEVEIYQLLRGVQFRALNGAHQLDDMSMAVGALLMWVVSCCYCCCRILVVFPRAKHSLAHGMSLR
;
A
#
# COMPACT_ATOMS: atom_id res chain seq x y z
N MET A 1 -18.18 -23.94 -18.90
CA MET A 1 -17.34 -23.69 -17.71
C MET A 1 -17.38 -22.19 -17.48
N GLN A 2 -17.81 -21.75 -16.30
CA GLN A 2 -17.90 -20.33 -15.97
C GLN A 2 -16.51 -19.71 -16.02
N ASN A 3 -16.43 -18.52 -16.61
CA ASN A 3 -15.19 -17.80 -16.87
C ASN A 3 -14.79 -17.05 -15.59
N ASP A 4 -14.37 -17.79 -14.57
CA ASP A 4 -14.08 -17.22 -13.26
C ASP A 4 -12.77 -16.42 -13.31
N SER A 5 -12.84 -15.14 -12.97
CA SER A 5 -11.66 -14.29 -12.79
C SER A 5 -10.96 -14.65 -11.47
N TRP A 6 -9.67 -14.94 -11.53
CA TRP A 6 -8.87 -15.27 -10.35
C TRP A 6 -7.49 -14.62 -10.43
N VAL A 7 -6.95 -14.33 -9.25
CA VAL A 7 -5.57 -13.89 -9.05
C VAL A 7 -4.96 -14.71 -7.91
N PHE A 8 -3.76 -15.21 -8.15
CA PHE A 8 -2.94 -15.94 -7.19
C PHE A 8 -1.71 -15.10 -6.90
N VAL A 9 -1.51 -14.76 -5.63
CA VAL A 9 -0.36 -13.98 -5.17
C VAL A 9 0.42 -14.81 -4.16
N LEU A 10 1.73 -14.94 -4.39
CA LEU A 10 2.67 -15.57 -3.48
C LEU A 10 3.80 -14.58 -3.17
N THR A 11 4.04 -14.31 -1.89
CA THR A 11 5.14 -13.47 -1.42
C THR A 11 5.71 -14.02 -0.11
N GLY A 12 6.98 -13.74 0.16
CA GLY A 12 7.55 -13.88 1.50
C GLY A 12 7.06 -12.76 2.43
N ASP A 13 7.07 -13.03 3.73
CA ASP A 13 6.84 -12.04 4.79
C ASP A 13 8.09 -11.22 5.08
N HIS A 14 9.26 -11.88 5.10
CA HIS A 14 10.57 -11.22 5.18
C HIS A 14 11.63 -12.01 4.40
N GLY A 15 12.76 -11.35 4.14
CA GLY A 15 13.92 -11.99 3.54
C GLY A 15 14.83 -12.64 4.59
N MET A 16 15.98 -13.15 4.14
CA MET A 16 17.02 -13.73 5.00
C MET A 16 18.40 -13.26 4.54
N SER A 17 19.31 -13.05 5.48
CA SER A 17 20.74 -12.87 5.17
C SER A 17 21.35 -14.17 4.65
N ASP A 18 22.53 -14.07 4.02
CA ASP A 18 23.26 -15.24 3.50
C ASP A 18 23.61 -16.28 4.58
N GLN A 19 23.63 -15.87 5.85
CA GLN A 19 23.88 -16.73 7.02
C GLN A 19 22.60 -17.30 7.63
N GLY A 20 21.43 -16.98 7.06
CA GLY A 20 20.12 -17.44 7.52
C GLY A 20 19.52 -16.65 8.69
N GLY A 21 20.08 -15.48 9.03
CA GLY A 21 19.46 -14.53 9.97
C GLY A 21 18.40 -13.65 9.31
N HIS A 22 17.56 -13.00 10.11
CA HIS A 22 16.56 -12.01 9.66
C HIS A 22 16.40 -10.89 10.70
N GLY A 23 15.67 -9.82 10.36
CA GLY A 23 15.39 -8.68 11.25
C GLY A 23 16.41 -7.55 11.18
N GLY A 24 17.46 -7.70 10.36
CA GLY A 24 18.36 -6.62 9.98
C GLY A 24 17.86 -5.81 8.78
N SER A 25 18.76 -5.00 8.23
CA SER A 25 18.52 -4.13 7.07
C SER A 25 19.36 -4.52 5.84
N SER A 26 19.94 -5.72 5.85
CA SER A 26 20.71 -6.20 4.69
C SER A 26 19.80 -6.43 3.49
N PHE A 27 20.38 -6.36 2.28
CA PHE A 27 19.63 -6.54 1.04
C PHE A 27 18.83 -7.86 1.04
N GLY A 28 19.44 -8.98 1.45
CA GLY A 28 18.75 -10.27 1.52
C GLY A 28 17.60 -10.31 2.53
N GLU A 29 17.65 -9.51 3.60
CA GLU A 29 16.64 -9.49 4.66
C GLU A 29 15.41 -8.63 4.33
N VAL A 30 15.60 -7.54 3.58
CA VAL A 30 14.51 -6.60 3.23
C VAL A 30 13.89 -6.85 1.85
N ASN A 31 14.43 -7.81 1.09
CA ASN A 31 13.89 -8.20 -0.22
C ASN A 31 13.28 -9.59 -0.16
N THR A 32 12.07 -9.73 -0.71
CA THR A 32 11.33 -10.98 -0.79
C THR A 32 10.94 -11.28 -2.22
N GLY A 33 10.80 -12.57 -2.54
CA GLY A 33 10.21 -12.97 -3.82
C GLY A 33 8.72 -12.62 -3.87
N LEU A 34 8.24 -12.20 -5.04
CA LEU A 34 6.83 -11.95 -5.34
C LEU A 34 6.48 -12.63 -6.66
N VAL A 35 5.42 -13.44 -6.65
CA VAL A 35 4.86 -14.10 -7.84
C VAL A 35 3.37 -13.79 -7.90
N ILE A 36 2.91 -13.25 -9.03
CA ILE A 36 1.51 -12.98 -9.30
C ILE A 36 1.11 -13.72 -10.58
N ILE A 37 0.08 -14.54 -10.49
CA ILE A 37 -0.50 -15.30 -11.60
C ILE A 37 -1.99 -14.97 -11.65
N SER A 38 -2.56 -14.74 -12.82
CA SER A 38 -4.00 -14.46 -12.92
C SER A 38 -4.61 -15.07 -14.18
N SER A 39 -5.94 -15.24 -14.18
CA SER A 39 -6.68 -15.64 -15.39
C SER A 39 -6.91 -14.51 -16.37
N ALA A 40 -6.61 -13.26 -16.00
CA ALA A 40 -6.69 -12.10 -16.87
C ALA A 40 -5.38 -11.96 -17.67
N PRO A 41 -5.39 -12.07 -19.02
CA PRO A 41 -4.18 -12.02 -19.81
C PRO A 41 -4.09 -10.69 -20.56
N LYS A 42 -3.22 -9.76 -20.13
CA LYS A 42 -2.81 -8.62 -20.97
C LYS A 42 -1.39 -8.12 -20.68
N THR A 43 -0.40 -9.00 -20.66
CA THR A 43 1.03 -8.66 -20.90
C THR A 43 1.85 -9.94 -20.95
N ASP A 44 3.09 -9.82 -21.43
CA ASP A 44 4.08 -10.89 -21.44
C ASP A 44 4.18 -11.55 -20.04
N PRO A 45 3.84 -12.85 -19.89
CA PRO A 45 3.79 -13.54 -18.60
C PRO A 45 5.14 -13.58 -17.87
N ALA A 46 6.23 -13.17 -18.52
CA ALA A 46 7.57 -13.12 -17.97
C ALA A 46 8.07 -11.70 -17.62
N LYS A 47 7.22 -10.67 -17.63
CA LYS A 47 7.67 -9.31 -17.31
C LYS A 47 8.12 -9.24 -15.83
N PRO A 48 9.40 -8.93 -15.56
CA PRO A 48 9.87 -8.84 -14.19
C PRO A 48 9.17 -7.68 -13.47
N VAL A 49 8.64 -7.97 -12.29
CA VAL A 49 8.12 -6.97 -11.38
C VAL A 49 9.32 -6.30 -10.71
N ILE A 50 9.58 -5.04 -11.07
CA ILE A 50 10.66 -4.24 -10.52
C ILE A 50 10.10 -3.13 -9.61
N ASP A 51 10.84 -2.78 -8.56
CA ASP A 51 10.55 -1.66 -7.66
C ASP A 51 9.16 -1.71 -6.99
N VAL A 52 8.76 -2.88 -6.48
CA VAL A 52 7.51 -3.06 -5.72
C VAL A 52 7.81 -3.21 -4.23
N GLN A 53 7.06 -2.49 -3.40
CA GLN A 53 7.12 -2.60 -1.96
C GLN A 53 6.07 -3.59 -1.46
N GLN A 54 6.33 -4.36 -0.40
CA GLN A 54 5.31 -5.27 0.13
C GLN A 54 4.00 -4.56 0.53
N VAL A 55 4.08 -3.28 0.94
CA VAL A 55 2.88 -2.46 1.26
C VAL A 55 1.97 -2.22 0.06
N ASP A 56 2.50 -2.30 -1.17
CA ASP A 56 1.75 -2.13 -2.42
C ASP A 56 0.68 -3.20 -2.59
N LEU A 57 0.94 -4.42 -2.06
CA LEU A 57 0.04 -5.55 -2.18
C LEU A 57 -1.33 -5.30 -1.53
N ALA A 58 -1.38 -4.59 -0.39
CA ALA A 58 -2.64 -4.29 0.28
C ALA A 58 -3.55 -3.41 -0.59
N THR A 59 -2.98 -2.40 -1.25
CA THR A 59 -3.71 -1.53 -2.18
C THR A 59 -4.12 -2.29 -3.44
N PHE A 60 -3.22 -3.09 -4.01
CA PHE A 60 -3.52 -3.93 -5.17
C PHE A 60 -4.69 -4.87 -4.91
N MET A 61 -4.64 -5.63 -3.81
CA MET A 61 -5.70 -6.57 -3.45
C MET A 61 -7.04 -5.86 -3.22
N GLY A 62 -7.03 -4.71 -2.54
CA GLY A 62 -8.24 -3.91 -2.32
C GLY A 62 -8.87 -3.42 -3.62
N LEU A 63 -8.06 -3.01 -4.59
CA LEU A 63 -8.53 -2.54 -5.89
C LEU A 63 -9.02 -3.67 -6.79
N ILE A 64 -8.25 -4.76 -6.94
CA ILE A 64 -8.57 -5.84 -7.88
C ILE A 64 -9.78 -6.68 -7.42
N THR A 65 -10.01 -6.78 -6.12
CA THR A 65 -11.18 -7.48 -5.56
C THR A 65 -12.42 -6.58 -5.44
N GLY A 66 -12.27 -5.26 -5.57
CA GLY A 66 -13.33 -4.29 -5.29
C GLY A 66 -13.64 -4.08 -3.80
N ALA A 67 -12.88 -4.69 -2.88
CA ALA A 67 -13.06 -4.51 -1.43
C ALA A 67 -12.70 -3.09 -0.94
N GLY A 68 -11.99 -2.32 -1.77
CA GLY A 68 -11.52 -0.98 -1.44
C GLY A 68 -10.14 -0.98 -0.80
N ILE A 69 -9.45 0.16 -0.88
CA ILE A 69 -8.09 0.32 -0.34
C ILE A 69 -8.19 0.36 1.20
N PRO A 70 -7.39 -0.44 1.94
CA PRO A 70 -7.38 -0.38 3.40
C PRO A 70 -7.07 1.03 3.90
N LYS A 71 -7.80 1.49 4.92
CA LYS A 71 -7.81 2.90 5.38
C LYS A 71 -6.43 3.52 5.64
N SER A 72 -5.48 2.73 6.13
CA SER A 72 -4.12 3.18 6.45
C SER A 72 -3.06 2.67 5.47
N SER A 73 -3.47 2.07 4.34
CA SER A 73 -2.54 1.56 3.34
C SER A 73 -1.72 2.70 2.75
N LEU A 74 -0.40 2.53 2.68
CA LEU A 74 0.49 3.40 1.91
C LEU A 74 0.84 2.77 0.56
N GLY A 75 0.20 1.66 0.18
CA GLY A 75 0.51 0.93 -1.04
C GLY A 75 0.07 1.66 -2.30
N LEU A 76 0.78 1.41 -3.39
CA LEU A 76 0.48 1.87 -4.76
C LEU A 76 0.39 0.69 -5.71
N VAL A 77 -0.32 0.87 -6.81
CA VAL A 77 -0.30 -0.09 -7.93
C VAL A 77 0.63 0.47 -9.01
N PRO A 78 1.71 -0.23 -9.37
CA PRO A 78 2.58 0.16 -10.47
C PRO A 78 1.80 0.35 -11.77
N ILE A 79 2.22 1.30 -12.61
CA ILE A 79 1.56 1.56 -13.89
C ILE A 79 1.51 0.32 -14.78
N ASP A 80 2.59 -0.46 -14.83
CA ASP A 80 2.64 -1.72 -15.56
C ASP A 80 1.60 -2.75 -15.08
N TRP A 81 1.18 -2.69 -13.81
CA TRP A 81 0.14 -3.56 -13.26
C TRP A 81 -1.25 -3.10 -13.69
N LEU A 82 -1.46 -1.79 -13.87
CA LEU A 82 -2.73 -1.27 -14.39
C LEU A 82 -3.03 -1.87 -15.78
N ASP A 83 -2.04 -1.86 -16.67
CA ASP A 83 -2.15 -2.47 -18.01
C ASP A 83 -2.40 -3.99 -17.97
N THR A 84 -1.81 -4.65 -16.98
CA THR A 84 -1.87 -6.11 -16.84
C THR A 84 -3.20 -6.59 -16.27
N PHE A 85 -3.69 -5.94 -15.21
CA PHE A 85 -4.83 -6.43 -14.42
C PHE A 85 -6.15 -5.70 -14.71
N TRP A 86 -6.12 -4.51 -15.32
CA TRP A 86 -7.32 -3.78 -15.76
C TRP A 86 -7.33 -3.68 -17.27
N SER A 87 -8.21 -4.45 -17.90
CA SER A 87 -8.26 -4.59 -19.36
C SER A 87 -8.90 -3.42 -20.10
N ASP A 88 -9.65 -2.59 -19.38
CA ASP A 88 -10.43 -1.47 -19.89
C ASP A 88 -9.83 -0.14 -19.40
N GLN A 89 -9.69 0.82 -20.31
CA GLN A 89 -9.03 2.09 -20.03
C GLN A 89 -9.80 2.92 -18.98
N ILE A 90 -11.13 2.82 -18.94
CA ILE A 90 -11.93 3.48 -17.92
C ILE A 90 -11.66 2.86 -16.55
N GLU A 91 -11.54 1.54 -16.47
CA GLU A 91 -11.17 0.86 -15.21
C GLU A 91 -9.74 1.19 -14.73
N GLN A 92 -8.79 1.36 -15.65
CA GLN A 92 -7.44 1.84 -15.31
C GLN A 92 -7.48 3.27 -14.72
N ILE A 93 -8.23 4.17 -15.36
CA ILE A 93 -8.45 5.54 -14.86
C ILE A 93 -9.13 5.50 -13.48
N ARG A 94 -10.10 4.60 -13.27
CA ARG A 94 -10.76 4.41 -11.97
C ARG A 94 -9.80 3.93 -10.89
N ALA A 95 -8.94 2.95 -11.19
CA ALA A 95 -7.92 2.49 -10.26
C ALA A 95 -6.96 3.63 -9.85
N LEU A 96 -6.51 4.44 -10.80
CA LEU A 96 -5.67 5.62 -10.54
C LEU A 96 -6.39 6.66 -9.66
N ALA A 97 -7.65 6.96 -9.96
CA ALA A 97 -8.42 7.91 -9.16
C ALA A 97 -8.65 7.42 -7.74
N ARG A 98 -8.91 6.13 -7.53
CA ARG A 98 -9.03 5.55 -6.18
C ARG A 98 -7.74 5.71 -5.40
N MET A 99 -6.57 5.52 -6.03
CA MET A 99 -5.28 5.79 -5.38
C MET A 99 -5.10 7.28 -5.05
N LEU A 100 -5.40 8.19 -5.99
CA LEU A 100 -5.35 9.64 -5.73
C LEU A 100 -6.27 10.05 -4.58
N ARG A 101 -7.51 9.56 -4.59
CA ARG A 101 -8.50 9.78 -3.53
C ARG A 101 -7.98 9.30 -2.19
N HIS A 102 -7.42 8.09 -2.16
CA HIS A 102 -6.89 7.49 -0.95
C HIS A 102 -5.75 8.32 -0.37
N TYR A 103 -4.82 8.80 -1.20
CA TYR A 103 -3.73 9.67 -0.75
C TYR A 103 -4.22 11.05 -0.31
N ALA A 104 -5.25 11.60 -0.93
CA ALA A 104 -5.89 12.82 -0.46
C ALA A 104 -6.60 12.63 0.90
N LEU A 105 -7.19 11.46 1.15
CA LEU A 105 -7.74 11.11 2.46
C LEU A 105 -6.64 10.99 3.52
N LEU A 106 -5.54 10.31 3.20
CA LEU A 106 -4.39 10.17 4.09
C LEU A 106 -3.74 11.51 4.44
N SER A 107 -3.71 12.45 3.50
CA SER A 107 -3.11 13.77 3.72
C SER A 107 -3.88 14.64 4.72
N GLY A 108 -5.18 14.36 4.90
CA GLY A 108 -6.10 15.21 5.67
C GLY A 108 -6.41 16.55 5.01
N CYS A 109 -6.04 16.75 3.74
CA CYS A 109 -6.08 18.05 3.06
C CYS A 109 -7.23 18.21 2.07
N ILE A 110 -8.26 17.34 2.09
CA ILE A 110 -9.37 17.42 1.13
C ILE A 110 -10.06 18.79 1.23
N ALA A 111 -10.17 19.49 0.09
CA ALA A 111 -10.87 20.76 -0.03
C ALA A 111 -12.28 20.56 -0.59
N ARG A 112 -12.37 19.90 -1.75
CA ARG A 112 -13.61 19.77 -2.50
C ARG A 112 -13.60 18.49 -3.32
N TRP A 113 -14.76 17.91 -3.56
CA TRP A 113 -14.96 16.85 -4.56
C TRP A 113 -15.15 17.47 -5.95
N SER A 114 -14.83 16.70 -6.99
CA SER A 114 -15.16 17.07 -8.38
C SER A 114 -16.65 17.44 -8.50
N GLU A 115 -16.95 18.42 -9.35
CA GLU A 115 -18.33 18.78 -9.71
C GLU A 115 -18.93 17.83 -10.77
N THR A 116 -18.12 16.93 -11.33
CA THR A 116 -18.57 15.97 -12.34
C THR A 116 -19.22 14.75 -11.69
N GLU A 117 -20.00 14.02 -12.47
CA GLU A 117 -20.77 12.82 -12.09
C GLU A 117 -19.90 11.67 -11.51
N TRP A 118 -18.58 11.81 -11.50
CA TRP A 118 -17.67 10.81 -10.95
C TRP A 118 -17.02 11.29 -9.64
N ASP A 119 -17.66 10.92 -8.52
CA ASP A 119 -17.33 11.30 -7.13
C ASP A 119 -15.98 10.76 -6.61
N GLU A 120 -15.14 10.17 -7.46
CA GLU A 120 -13.90 9.53 -7.02
C GLU A 120 -12.73 10.51 -6.85
N LEU A 121 -12.78 11.71 -7.43
CA LEU A 121 -11.63 12.63 -7.45
C LEU A 121 -11.80 13.88 -6.55
N PRO A 122 -11.10 13.95 -5.41
CA PRO A 122 -11.01 15.17 -4.60
C PRO A 122 -9.88 16.09 -5.08
N THR A 123 -10.03 17.39 -4.83
CA THR A 123 -8.91 18.35 -4.80
C THR A 123 -8.48 18.61 -3.36
N MET A 124 -7.23 19.03 -3.18
CA MET A 124 -6.65 19.37 -1.88
C MET A 124 -6.54 20.88 -1.66
N ASN A 125 -6.67 21.31 -0.41
CA ASN A 125 -6.51 22.70 0.00
C ASN A 125 -5.03 23.09 -0.08
N MET A 126 -4.71 24.12 -0.87
CA MET A 126 -3.35 24.64 -1.04
C MET A 126 -2.76 25.25 0.24
N GLU A 127 -3.60 25.62 1.20
CA GLU A 127 -3.22 26.16 2.52
C GLU A 127 -3.17 25.09 3.60
N CYS A 128 -3.43 23.82 3.26
CA CYS A 128 -3.35 22.72 4.22
C CYS A 128 -1.94 22.57 4.79
N SER A 129 -1.84 22.48 6.12
CA SER A 129 -0.62 22.07 6.80
C SER A 129 -0.65 20.57 7.02
N SER A 130 0.12 19.82 6.23
CA SER A 130 0.25 18.37 6.36
C SER A 130 1.72 17.98 6.48
N LYS A 131 2.01 17.01 7.35
CA LYS A 131 3.33 16.36 7.42
C LYS A 131 3.49 15.27 6.35
N PHE A 132 2.38 14.82 5.75
CA PHE A 132 2.36 13.72 4.79
C PHE A 132 2.67 14.20 3.37
N ILE A 133 2.07 15.31 2.96
CA ILE A 133 2.24 15.90 1.62
C ILE A 133 2.66 17.37 1.71
N LYS A 134 3.57 17.79 0.83
CA LYS A 134 4.09 19.17 0.78
C LYS A 134 3.21 20.09 -0.06
N ARG A 135 3.41 21.41 0.07
CA ARG A 135 2.61 22.42 -0.65
C ARG A 135 2.78 22.34 -2.17
N ASP A 136 4.00 22.20 -2.65
CA ASP A 136 4.33 22.01 -4.06
C ASP A 136 3.70 20.72 -4.65
N GLU A 137 3.68 19.67 -3.85
CA GLU A 137 3.03 18.39 -4.19
C GLU A 137 1.50 18.49 -4.22
N ILE A 138 0.90 19.29 -3.33
CA ILE A 138 -0.54 19.60 -3.40
C ILE A 138 -0.88 20.33 -4.70
N ILE A 139 -0.02 21.27 -5.14
CA ILE A 139 -0.20 21.98 -6.41
C ILE A 139 -0.15 20.99 -7.58
N LEU A 140 0.87 20.12 -7.60
CA LEU A 140 1.02 19.10 -8.62
C LEU A 140 -0.15 18.11 -8.61
N PHE A 141 -0.57 17.65 -7.43
CA PHE A 141 -1.74 16.78 -7.25
C PHE A 141 -2.99 17.39 -7.88
N ASN A 142 -3.32 18.64 -7.54
CA ASN A 142 -4.52 19.30 -8.05
C ASN A 142 -4.48 19.45 -9.58
N LYS A 143 -3.30 19.74 -10.15
CA LYS A 143 -3.09 19.76 -11.60
C LYS A 143 -3.37 18.38 -12.21
N LEU A 144 -2.78 17.32 -11.65
CA LEU A 144 -2.91 15.95 -12.16
C LEU A 144 -4.34 15.41 -12.03
N VAL A 145 -5.04 15.72 -10.93
CA VAL A 145 -6.46 15.40 -10.77
C VAL A 145 -7.29 16.01 -11.89
N LYS A 146 -7.04 17.28 -12.25
CA LYS A 146 -7.74 17.93 -13.38
C LYS A 146 -7.41 17.30 -14.73
N GLN A 147 -6.16 16.88 -14.94
CA GLN A 147 -5.77 16.18 -16.16
C GLN A 147 -6.42 14.79 -16.26
N LEU A 148 -6.51 14.05 -15.15
CA LEU A 148 -7.15 12.75 -15.10
C LEU A 148 -8.68 12.86 -15.29
N GLU A 149 -9.31 13.86 -14.69
CA GLU A 149 -10.73 14.18 -14.88
C GLU A 149 -11.04 14.46 -16.37
N LEU A 150 -10.22 15.27 -17.04
CA LEU A 150 -10.37 15.50 -18.49
C LEU A 150 -10.18 14.20 -19.27
N ASN A 151 -9.15 13.41 -18.95
CA ASN A 151 -8.89 12.13 -19.61
C ASN A 151 -10.10 11.18 -19.49
N TYR A 152 -10.71 11.09 -18.30
CA TYR A 152 -11.92 10.31 -18.05
C TYR A 152 -13.08 10.74 -18.95
N ILE A 153 -13.36 12.05 -19.02
CA ILE A 153 -14.46 12.61 -19.84
C ILE A 153 -14.23 12.31 -21.33
N TYR A 154 -13.01 12.51 -21.84
CA TYR A 154 -12.69 12.23 -23.24
C TYR A 154 -12.83 10.74 -23.56
N THR A 155 -12.35 9.87 -22.67
CA THR A 155 -12.43 8.41 -22.85
C THR A 155 -13.88 7.94 -22.84
N LEU A 156 -14.72 8.42 -21.91
CA LEU A 156 -16.15 8.11 -21.88
C LEU A 156 -16.87 8.55 -23.15
N ARG A 157 -16.59 9.77 -23.64
CA ARG A 157 -17.19 10.26 -24.89
C ARG A 157 -16.73 9.41 -26.09
N ALA A 158 -15.47 9.02 -26.14
CA ALA A 158 -14.96 8.16 -27.21
C ALA A 158 -15.65 6.79 -27.22
N VAL A 159 -15.87 6.18 -26.05
CA VAL A 159 -16.62 4.91 -25.93
C VAL A 159 -18.07 5.08 -26.39
N GLY A 160 -18.76 6.14 -25.94
CA GLY A 160 -20.13 6.43 -26.35
C GLY A 160 -20.31 6.80 -27.84
N VAL A 161 -19.25 7.26 -28.50
CA VAL A 161 -19.20 7.48 -29.96
C VAL A 161 -18.81 6.20 -30.70
N GLY A 162 -17.94 5.37 -30.13
CA GLY A 162 -17.49 4.10 -30.68
C GLY A 162 -18.60 3.06 -30.83
N GLU A 163 -19.57 3.02 -29.90
CA GLU A 163 -20.79 2.20 -30.06
C GLU A 163 -21.66 2.63 -31.25
N LYS A 164 -21.57 3.90 -31.68
CA LYS A 164 -22.31 4.43 -32.84
C LYS A 164 -21.58 4.28 -34.17
N LEU A 165 -20.28 4.00 -34.17
CA LEU A 165 -19.45 4.00 -35.37
C LEU A 165 -18.72 2.66 -35.53
N HIS A 166 -19.49 1.59 -35.69
CA HIS A 166 -18.95 0.29 -36.10
C HIS A 166 -18.68 0.25 -37.61
N THR A 167 -18.05 1.27 -38.20
CA THR A 167 -17.38 1.19 -39.50
C THR A 167 -16.43 2.38 -39.64
N ILE A 168 -15.24 2.12 -40.16
CA ILE A 168 -14.14 3.05 -40.50
C ILE A 168 -13.01 3.02 -39.46
N SER A 169 -12.09 2.08 -39.74
CA SER A 169 -10.71 2.10 -39.29
C SER A 169 -9.99 3.32 -39.87
N SER A 170 -9.22 4.03 -39.05
CA SER A 170 -7.97 4.64 -39.49
C SER A 170 -7.09 5.02 -38.31
N SER A 171 -5.91 4.41 -38.30
CA SER A 171 -4.68 4.82 -37.64
C SER A 171 -4.33 6.29 -37.86
N THR A 172 -3.71 6.96 -36.87
CA THR A 172 -2.31 7.47 -36.90
C THR A 172 -2.04 8.58 -35.86
N HIS A 173 -0.76 8.66 -35.47
CA HIS A 173 -0.03 9.79 -34.86
C HIS A 173 -0.20 10.01 -33.33
N GLN A 174 0.85 10.33 -32.54
CA GLN A 174 2.14 10.95 -32.84
C GLN A 174 3.15 10.71 -31.69
N SER A 175 4.42 10.50 -32.05
CA SER A 175 5.57 10.37 -31.15
C SER A 175 6.14 11.76 -30.80
N GLY A 176 6.04 12.12 -29.52
CA GLY A 176 6.82 13.14 -28.81
C GLY A 176 6.95 12.65 -27.38
N SER A 177 8.08 12.89 -26.70
CA SER A 177 8.37 12.38 -25.35
C SER A 177 7.53 13.06 -24.26
N ASN A 178 6.21 13.02 -24.40
CA ASN A 178 5.23 13.38 -23.39
C ASN A 178 5.14 12.19 -22.44
N VAL A 179 5.70 12.33 -21.24
CA VAL A 179 5.43 11.40 -20.14
C VAL A 179 3.91 11.36 -19.95
N SER A 180 3.31 10.16 -19.92
CA SER A 180 1.86 10.02 -19.67
C SER A 180 1.52 10.63 -18.31
N HIS A 181 0.39 11.32 -18.21
CA HIS A 181 -0.12 11.87 -16.95
C HIS A 181 -0.23 10.80 -15.84
N GLU A 182 -0.45 9.54 -16.23
CA GLU A 182 -0.51 8.38 -15.33
C GLU A 182 0.85 8.14 -14.65
N VAL A 183 1.94 8.29 -15.41
CA VAL A 183 3.30 8.17 -14.89
C VAL A 183 3.61 9.33 -13.94
N GLU A 184 3.19 10.57 -14.25
CA GLU A 184 3.35 11.71 -13.33
C GLU A 184 2.56 11.51 -12.03
N ILE A 185 1.34 10.98 -12.11
CA ILE A 185 0.53 10.59 -10.93
C ILE A 185 1.29 9.57 -10.09
N TYR A 186 1.76 8.48 -10.70
CA TYR A 186 2.49 7.44 -9.98
C TYR A 186 3.77 7.99 -9.34
N GLN A 187 4.54 8.80 -10.05
CA GLN A 187 5.77 9.41 -9.52
C GLN A 187 5.49 10.32 -8.32
N LEU A 188 4.45 11.16 -8.38
CA LEU A 188 4.02 11.98 -7.25
C LEU A 188 3.68 11.10 -6.04
N LEU A 189 2.81 10.11 -6.23
CA LEU A 189 2.36 9.25 -5.14
C LEU A 189 3.51 8.40 -4.57
N ARG A 190 4.41 7.91 -5.42
CA ARG A 190 5.61 7.16 -5.03
C ARG A 190 6.56 8.01 -4.22
N GLY A 191 6.74 9.29 -4.57
CA GLY A 191 7.53 10.23 -3.78
C GLY A 191 6.95 10.45 -2.38
N VAL A 192 5.62 10.57 -2.27
CA VAL A 192 4.92 10.68 -0.98
C VAL A 192 5.06 9.39 -0.18
N GLN A 193 4.81 8.23 -0.81
CA GLN A 193 4.95 6.89 -0.21
C GLN A 193 6.35 6.69 0.38
N PHE A 194 7.38 6.91 -0.43
CA PHE A 194 8.77 6.70 -0.04
C PHE A 194 9.14 7.50 1.21
N ARG A 195 8.71 8.76 1.28
CA ARG A 195 8.94 9.58 2.48
C ARG A 195 8.13 9.12 3.68
N ALA A 196 6.89 8.69 3.48
CA ALA A 196 6.06 8.18 4.56
C ALA A 196 6.65 6.89 5.16
N LEU A 197 7.15 5.98 4.32
CA LEU A 197 7.81 4.74 4.75
C LEU A 197 9.16 5.03 5.42
N ASN A 198 9.98 5.92 4.87
CA ASN A 198 11.25 6.29 5.49
C ASN A 198 11.07 7.09 6.79
N GLY A 199 10.00 7.86 6.90
CA GLY A 199 9.62 8.53 8.15
C GLY A 199 9.23 7.56 9.25
N ALA A 200 8.71 6.37 8.93
CA ALA A 200 8.47 5.32 9.91
C ALA A 200 9.77 4.76 10.51
N HIS A 201 10.88 4.84 9.77
CA HIS A 201 12.22 4.49 10.25
C HIS A 201 12.81 5.53 11.22
N GLN A 202 12.16 6.68 11.39
CA GLN A 202 12.46 7.69 12.43
C GLN A 202 11.63 7.51 13.70
N LEU A 203 11.12 6.30 13.98
CA LEU A 203 10.98 5.91 15.38
C LEU A 203 12.39 6.01 15.96
N ASP A 204 12.62 7.00 16.81
CA ASP A 204 13.96 7.23 17.34
C ASP A 204 14.47 5.91 17.96
N ASP A 205 15.76 5.60 17.76
CA ASP A 205 16.35 4.34 18.24
C ASP A 205 16.07 4.11 19.74
N MET A 206 15.88 5.19 20.50
CA MET A 206 15.54 5.17 21.92
C MET A 206 14.06 4.80 22.18
N SER A 207 13.11 5.18 21.32
CA SER A 207 11.71 4.71 21.34
C SER A 207 11.63 3.22 21.04
N MET A 208 12.43 2.73 20.08
CA MET A 208 12.53 1.29 19.79
C MET A 208 13.19 0.53 20.96
N ALA A 209 14.26 1.07 21.55
CA ALA A 209 14.90 0.48 22.72
C ALA A 209 13.98 0.44 23.95
N VAL A 210 13.20 1.50 24.19
CA VAL A 210 12.19 1.56 25.25
C VAL A 210 11.10 0.52 25.00
N GLY A 211 10.62 0.38 23.76
CA GLY A 211 9.67 -0.65 23.38
C GLY A 211 10.20 -2.07 23.64
N ALA A 212 11.44 -2.35 23.24
CA ALA A 212 12.10 -3.63 23.48
C ALA A 212 12.29 -3.91 24.98
N LEU A 213 12.69 -2.91 25.77
CA LEU A 213 12.84 -3.02 27.22
C LEU A 213 11.49 -3.33 27.89
N LEU A 214 10.41 -2.65 27.48
CA LEU A 214 9.06 -2.91 27.99
C LEU A 214 8.61 -4.33 27.68
N MET A 215 8.81 -4.81 26.44
CA MET A 215 8.47 -6.18 26.05
C MET A 215 9.30 -7.21 26.81
N TRP A 216 10.57 -6.92 27.08
CA TRP A 216 11.44 -7.77 27.90
C TRP A 216 10.97 -7.84 29.35
N VAL A 217 10.64 -6.70 29.97
CA VAL A 217 10.10 -6.64 31.33
C VAL A 217 8.78 -7.41 31.44
N VAL A 218 7.86 -7.23 30.49
CA VAL A 218 6.57 -7.96 30.47
C VAL A 218 6.81 -9.47 30.37
N SER A 219 7.73 -9.90 29.50
CA SER A 219 8.09 -11.31 29.33
C SER A 219 8.73 -11.89 30.60
N CYS A 220 9.64 -11.15 31.24
CA CYS A 220 10.25 -11.52 32.51
C CYS A 220 9.20 -11.62 33.63
N CYS A 221 8.28 -10.66 33.75
CA CYS A 221 7.19 -10.71 34.72
C CYS A 221 6.26 -11.90 34.48
N TYR A 222 5.93 -12.21 33.23
CA TYR A 222 5.11 -13.38 32.88
C TYR A 222 5.81 -14.69 33.27
N CYS A 223 7.11 -14.82 32.97
CA CYS A 223 7.92 -15.96 33.40
C CYS A 223 8.01 -16.07 34.92
N CYS A 224 8.27 -14.97 35.64
CA CYS A 224 8.35 -14.96 37.11
C CYS A 224 7.01 -15.34 37.76
N CYS A 225 5.88 -14.83 37.26
CA CYS A 225 4.56 -15.23 37.73
C CYS A 225 4.28 -16.72 37.50
N ARG A 226 4.67 -17.28 36.35
CA ARG A 226 4.56 -18.72 36.07
C ARG A 226 5.43 -19.55 37.02
N ILE A 227 6.66 -19.10 37.33
CA ILE A 227 7.57 -19.79 38.26
C ILE A 227 7.00 -19.77 39.69
N LEU A 228 6.43 -18.64 40.15
CA LEU A 228 5.83 -18.52 41.48
C LEU A 228 4.55 -19.37 41.65
N VAL A 229 3.81 -19.61 40.57
CA VAL A 229 2.62 -20.50 40.58
C VAL A 229 3.03 -21.98 40.58
N VAL A 230 4.16 -22.33 39.95
CA VAL A 230 4.63 -23.74 39.86
C VAL A 230 5.40 -24.19 41.10
N PHE A 231 6.05 -23.28 41.84
CA PHE A 231 6.76 -23.59 43.09
C PHE A 231 6.24 -22.75 44.27
N PRO A 232 5.13 -23.14 44.91
CA PRO A 232 4.75 -22.55 46.19
C PRO A 232 5.79 -22.94 47.26
N ARG A 233 6.35 -21.91 47.94
CA ARG A 233 7.30 -22.03 49.07
C ARG A 233 6.97 -23.22 49.97
N ALA A 234 7.90 -24.16 50.12
CA ALA A 234 7.87 -25.14 51.19
C ALA A 234 7.91 -24.39 52.54
N LYS A 235 6.82 -24.47 53.32
CA LYS A 235 6.78 -23.94 54.68
C LYS A 235 7.68 -24.81 55.57
N HIS A 236 8.80 -24.26 56.04
CA HIS A 236 9.52 -24.84 57.17
C HIS A 236 8.64 -24.74 58.42
N SER A 237 8.21 -25.89 58.95
CA SER A 237 7.55 -25.99 60.25
C SER A 237 8.62 -26.15 61.33
N LEU A 238 8.85 -25.09 62.11
CA LEU A 238 9.54 -25.17 63.40
C LEU A 238 8.47 -25.48 64.44
N ALA A 239 8.30 -26.77 64.75
CA ALA A 239 7.44 -27.22 65.83
C ALA A 239 8.10 -26.89 67.18
N HIS A 240 7.54 -25.91 67.89
CA HIS A 240 7.67 -25.80 69.33
C HIS A 240 6.78 -26.86 69.99
N GLY A 241 7.39 -27.77 70.74
CA GLY A 241 6.70 -28.76 71.55
C GLY A 241 7.40 -28.96 72.89
N MET A 242 7.05 -28.13 73.88
CA MET A 242 7.24 -28.42 75.29
C MET A 242 6.50 -29.73 75.61
N SER A 243 7.17 -30.67 76.28
CA SER A 243 6.50 -31.74 77.02
C SER A 243 6.99 -31.74 78.46
N LEU A 244 6.09 -31.35 79.36
CA LEU A 244 6.15 -31.59 80.80
C LEU A 244 5.96 -33.08 81.07
N ARG A 245 6.94 -33.72 81.72
CA ARG A 245 6.79 -34.63 82.87
C ARG A 245 8.16 -35.00 83.42
#